data_AF-A0AAP2GBE9-F1
#
_entry.id   AF-A0AAP2GBE9-F1
#
_cell.length_a   1.000
_cell.length_b   1.000
_cell.length_c   1.000
_cell.angle_alpha   90.00
_cell.angle_beta   90.00
_cell.angle_gamma   90.00
#
_symmetry.space_group_name_H-M   'P 1'
#
loop_
_entity.id
_entity.type
_entity.pdbx_description
1 polymer ?
#
loop_
_entity_poly.entity_id
_entity_poly.type
_entity_poly.pdbx_seq_one_letter_code
_entity_poly.pdbx_strand_id
1 'polypeptide(L)'
;MNQQVYDAAKTLHIAGITVAAGMSLMDLILFRYFWNSDPRQPQEGILIEKIIGRLQRVMGIGMLLTIAAGVTMMVYLHAVWGQQLWLRVKMGILLLLIINALSFRRILGKRIHARMTQEQNVQTLRSGMTAVQLTQLVLFLVIFVLSVFRFN
;
A
#
# COMPACT_ATOMS: atom_id res chain seq x y z
N MET A 1 19.25 -24.37 12.64
CA MET A 1 18.38 -23.24 12.20
C MET A 1 17.00 -23.45 12.80
N ASN A 2 16.38 -22.43 13.42
CA ASN A 2 15.09 -22.61 14.09
C ASN A 2 13.93 -22.49 13.08
N GLN A 3 13.35 -23.63 12.68
CA GLN A 3 12.23 -23.72 11.74
C GLN A 3 11.03 -22.86 12.15
N GLN A 4 10.79 -22.73 13.46
CA GLN A 4 9.67 -21.95 14.00
C GLN A 4 9.79 -20.45 13.66
N VAL A 5 11.01 -19.91 13.66
CA VAL A 5 11.25 -18.49 13.31
C VAL A 5 10.96 -18.24 11.83
N TYR A 6 11.33 -19.18 10.96
CA TYR A 6 11.05 -19.09 9.53
C TYR A 6 9.54 -19.12 9.24
N ASP A 7 8.81 -20.06 9.85
CA ASP A 7 7.37 -20.18 9.65
C ASP A 7 6.60 -18.98 10.23
N ALA A 8 7.06 -18.45 11.37
CA ALA A 8 6.53 -17.21 11.94
C ALA A 8 6.77 -16.01 11.00
N ALA A 9 7.98 -15.87 10.45
CA ALA A 9 8.30 -14.81 9.50
C ALA A 9 7.46 -14.91 8.22
N LYS A 10 7.30 -16.11 7.68
CA LYS A 10 6.44 -16.34 6.50
C LYS A 10 4.98 -15.96 6.77
N THR A 11 4.45 -16.34 7.93
CA THR A 11 3.08 -16.00 8.35
C THR A 11 2.93 -14.50 8.51
N LEU A 12 3.88 -13.84 9.18
CA LEU A 12 3.88 -12.39 9.38
C LEU A 12 3.97 -11.62 8.06
N HIS A 13 4.76 -12.11 7.10
CA HIS A 13 4.88 -11.51 5.78
C HIS A 13 3.56 -11.57 5.01
N ILE A 14 2.87 -12.71 5.02
CA ILE A 14 1.55 -12.86 4.38
C ILE A 14 0.51 -11.99 5.08
N ALA A 15 0.48 -11.99 6.42
CA ALA A 15 -0.43 -11.16 7.19
C ALA A 15 -0.21 -9.67 6.90
N GLY A 16 1.05 -9.21 6.85
CA GLY A 16 1.39 -7.82 6.53
C GLY A 16 0.91 -7.38 5.15
N ILE A 17 1.10 -8.23 4.12
CA ILE A 17 0.62 -7.95 2.75
C ILE A 17 -0.90 -7.89 2.72
N THR A 18 -1.58 -8.85 3.36
CA THR A 18 -3.05 -8.90 3.40
C THR A 18 -3.63 -7.66 4.09
N VAL A 19 -3.05 -7.23 5.22
CA VAL A 19 -3.45 -6.00 5.90
C VAL A 19 -3.22 -4.80 4.99
N ALA A 20 -2.04 -4.67 4.38
CA ALA A 20 -1.73 -3.54 3.50
C ALA A 20 -2.66 -3.47 2.27
N ALA A 21 -2.99 -4.62 1.67
CA ALA A 21 -3.92 -4.73 0.55
C ALA A 21 -5.35 -4.35 0.97
N GLY A 22 -5.84 -4.84 2.11
CA GLY A 22 -7.16 -4.50 2.64
C GLY A 22 -7.29 -3.01 2.96
N MET A 23 -6.26 -2.41 3.56
CA MET A 23 -6.23 -0.97 3.81
C MET A 23 -6.21 -0.16 2.52
N SER A 24 -5.49 -0.61 1.49
CA SER A 24 -5.48 0.03 0.17
C SER A 24 -6.85 -0.01 -0.52
N LEU A 25 -7.60 -1.10 -0.35
CA LEU A 25 -8.96 -1.22 -0.88
C LEU A 25 -9.93 -0.27 -0.15
N MET A 26 -9.86 -0.23 1.18
CA MET A 26 -10.67 0.70 1.98
C MET A 26 -10.34 2.16 1.65
N ASP A 27 -9.07 2.47 1.42
CA ASP A 27 -8.62 3.80 1.02
C ASP A 27 -9.20 4.24 -0.33
N LEU A 28 -9.29 3.33 -1.31
CA LEU A 28 -9.96 3.60 -2.59
C LEU A 28 -11.46 3.88 -2.41
N ILE A 29 -12.15 3.10 -1.59
CA ILE A 29 -13.59 3.26 -1.33
C ILE A 29 -13.86 4.59 -0.64
N LEU A 30 -13.13 4.89 0.44
CA LEU A 30 -13.27 6.15 1.18
C LEU A 30 -12.89 7.36 0.33
N PHE A 31 -11.89 7.23 -0.53
CA PHE A 31 -11.52 8.29 -1.46
C PHE A 31 -12.63 8.57 -2.47
N ARG A 32 -13.30 7.55 -3.01
CA ARG A 32 -14.47 7.74 -3.88
C ARG A 32 -15.62 8.40 -3.12
N TYR A 33 -15.85 7.97 -1.88
CA TYR A 33 -16.87 8.56 -1.01
C TYR A 33 -16.57 10.05 -0.71
N PHE A 34 -15.32 10.39 -0.39
CA PHE A 34 -14.85 11.76 -0.18
C PHE A 34 -15.08 12.67 -1.39
N TRP A 35 -14.95 12.15 -2.60
CA TRP A 35 -15.20 12.95 -3.81
C TRP A 35 -16.67 13.11 -4.16
N ASN A 36 -17.52 12.23 -3.64
CA ASN A 36 -18.96 12.27 -3.85
C ASN A 36 -19.70 12.98 -2.68
N SER A 37 -19.01 13.29 -1.58
CA SER A 37 -19.60 14.00 -0.43
C SER A 37 -19.95 15.45 -0.80
N ASP A 38 -21.10 15.93 -0.30
CA ASP A 38 -21.64 17.25 -0.62
C ASP A 38 -20.69 18.38 -0.15
N PRO A 39 -20.26 19.29 -1.05
CA PRO A 39 -19.48 20.49 -0.68
C PRO A 39 -20.14 21.35 0.40
N ARG A 40 -21.47 21.26 0.56
CA ARG A 40 -22.24 22.02 1.54
C ARG A 40 -22.08 21.50 2.98
N GLN A 41 -21.52 20.31 3.17
CA GLN A 41 -21.27 19.69 4.48
C GLN A 41 -19.77 19.41 4.68
N PRO A 42 -18.95 20.46 4.89
CA PRO A 42 -17.49 20.33 4.98
C PRO A 42 -17.03 19.43 6.14
N GLN A 43 -17.85 19.26 7.17
CA GLN A 43 -17.54 18.41 8.33
C GLN A 43 -17.39 16.93 7.96
N GLU A 44 -18.21 16.43 7.03
CA GLU A 44 -18.12 15.04 6.57
C GLU A 44 -16.79 14.79 5.83
N GLY A 45 -16.41 15.71 4.95
CA GLY A 45 -15.14 15.66 4.22
C GLY A 45 -13.92 15.61 5.14
N ILE A 46 -13.90 16.45 6.19
CA ILE A 46 -12.82 16.49 7.19
C ILE A 46 -12.72 15.16 7.96
N LEU A 47 -13.87 14.57 8.31
CA LEU A 47 -13.91 13.30 9.02
C LEU A 47 -13.38 12.17 8.14
N ILE A 48 -13.80 12.09 6.89
CA ILE A 48 -13.33 11.07 5.92
C ILE A 48 -11.83 11.21 5.69
N GLU A 49 -11.31 12.43 5.55
CA GLU A 49 -9.89 12.68 5.39
C GLU A 49 -9.08 12.17 6.59
N LYS A 50 -9.56 12.42 7.82
CA LYS A 50 -8.93 11.92 9.05
C LYS A 50 -8.90 10.40 9.10
N ILE A 51 -9.95 9.74 8.61
CA ILE A 51 -10.00 8.27 8.49
C ILE A 51 -8.97 7.79 7.47
N ILE A 52 -8.94 8.37 6.27
CA ILE A 52 -7.95 8.06 5.22
C ILE A 52 -6.51 8.19 5.77
N GLY A 53 -6.19 9.28 6.47
CA GLY A 53 -4.87 9.48 7.08
C GLY A 53 -4.51 8.47 8.18
N ARG A 54 -5.49 7.87 8.86
CA ARG A 54 -5.27 6.76 9.80
C ARG A 54 -5.06 5.44 9.05
N LEU A 55 -5.86 5.16 8.02
CA LEU A 55 -5.71 3.97 7.17
C LEU A 55 -4.32 3.92 6.52
N GLN A 56 -3.84 5.04 6.00
CA GLN A 56 -2.48 5.12 5.43
C GLN A 56 -1.39 4.79 6.44
N ARG A 57 -1.57 5.16 7.71
CA ARG A 57 -0.62 4.79 8.78
C ARG A 57 -0.66 3.28 9.05
N VAL A 58 -1.84 2.69 9.15
CA VAL A 58 -2.00 1.24 9.35
C VAL A 58 -1.44 0.46 8.16
N MET A 59 -1.72 0.90 6.94
CA MET A 59 -1.14 0.36 5.72
C MET A 59 0.40 0.44 5.73
N GLY A 60 0.95 1.58 6.17
CA GLY A 60 2.39 1.77 6.39
C GLY A 60 3.00 0.74 7.34
N ILE A 61 2.32 0.47 8.46
CA ILE A 61 2.73 -0.56 9.42
C ILE A 61 2.68 -1.96 8.79
N GLY A 62 1.61 -2.29 8.06
CA GLY A 62 1.49 -3.57 7.35
C GLY A 62 2.61 -3.78 6.32
N MET A 63 2.97 -2.73 5.58
CA MET A 63 4.11 -2.76 4.65
C MET A 63 5.45 -2.93 5.38
N LEU A 64 5.68 -2.23 6.48
CA LEU A 64 6.91 -2.38 7.28
C LEU A 64 7.05 -3.79 7.85
N LEU A 65 5.98 -4.35 8.41
CA LEU A 65 5.95 -5.73 8.90
C LEU A 65 6.26 -6.73 7.78
N THR A 66 5.68 -6.51 6.60
CA THR A 66 5.96 -7.32 5.41
C THR A 66 7.45 -7.30 5.06
N ILE A 67 8.06 -6.13 5.00
CA ILE A 67 9.48 -5.99 4.66
C ILE A 67 10.36 -6.65 5.72
N ALA A 68 10.13 -6.34 7.00
CA ALA A 68 10.89 -6.89 8.10
C ALA A 68 10.86 -8.43 8.06
N ALA A 69 9.66 -9.00 7.90
CA ALA A 69 9.48 -10.45 7.77
C ALA A 69 10.14 -11.03 6.51
N GLY A 70 10.08 -10.29 5.39
CA GLY A 70 10.79 -10.63 4.15
C GLY A 70 12.30 -10.71 4.35
N VAL A 71 12.88 -9.72 5.03
CA VAL A 71 14.31 -9.67 5.36
C VAL A 71 14.68 -10.78 6.34
N THR A 72 13.85 -11.09 7.35
CA THR A 72 14.10 -12.22 8.24
C THR A 72 14.16 -13.54 7.47
N MET A 73 13.25 -13.77 6.53
CA MET A 73 13.30 -14.94 5.65
C MET A 73 14.56 -14.95 4.77
N MET A 74 15.04 -13.79 4.31
CA MET A 74 16.29 -13.68 3.52
C MET A 74 17.52 -14.11 4.33
N VAL A 75 17.64 -13.63 5.56
CA VAL A 75 18.78 -13.96 6.43
C VAL A 75 18.83 -15.46 6.72
N TYR A 76 17.67 -16.08 6.95
CA TYR A 76 17.56 -17.52 7.21
C TYR A 76 17.84 -18.41 6.01
N LEU A 77 17.61 -17.93 4.78
CA LEU A 77 17.84 -18.70 3.55
C LEU A 77 19.26 -18.56 2.98
N HIS A 78 20.20 -17.93 3.70
CA HIS A 78 21.63 -17.80 3.36
C HIS A 78 21.92 -17.74 1.84
N ALA A 79 21.44 -16.69 1.17
CA ALA A 79 21.72 -16.36 -0.23
C ALA A 79 21.16 -17.31 -1.33
N VAL A 80 20.42 -18.39 -1.01
CA VAL A 80 19.68 -19.18 -2.02
C VAL A 80 18.62 -18.34 -2.76
N TRP A 81 18.27 -17.19 -2.18
CA TRP A 81 17.54 -16.07 -2.78
C TRP A 81 18.02 -15.62 -4.16
N GLY A 82 19.31 -15.73 -4.44
CA GLY A 82 19.87 -15.35 -5.72
C GLY A 82 19.41 -16.24 -6.88
N GLN A 83 19.02 -17.47 -6.59
CA GLN A 83 18.65 -18.43 -7.63
C GLN A 83 17.17 -18.41 -7.98
N GLN A 84 16.30 -17.94 -7.08
CA GLN A 84 14.85 -17.98 -7.27
C GLN A 84 14.31 -16.68 -7.90
N LEU A 85 13.99 -16.73 -9.19
CA LEU A 85 13.50 -15.57 -9.96
C LEU A 85 12.22 -14.96 -9.34
N TRP A 86 11.26 -15.80 -8.93
CA TRP A 86 9.97 -15.31 -8.38
C TRP A 86 10.14 -14.39 -7.17
N LEU A 87 11.15 -14.67 -6.34
CA LEU A 87 11.37 -14.01 -5.08
C LEU A 87 12.01 -12.63 -5.27
N ARG A 88 12.91 -12.50 -6.25
CA ARG A 88 13.46 -11.21 -6.71
C ARG A 88 12.38 -10.31 -7.29
N VAL A 89 11.55 -10.85 -8.18
CA VAL A 89 10.44 -10.10 -8.79
C VAL A 89 9.47 -9.61 -7.70
N LYS A 90 9.09 -10.49 -6.76
CA LYS A 90 8.19 -10.12 -5.66
C LYS A 90 8.72 -8.96 -4.81
N MET A 91 10.02 -8.91 -4.53
CA MET A 91 10.61 -7.78 -3.79
C MET A 91 10.71 -6.50 -4.60
N GLY A 92 11.04 -6.61 -5.89
CA GLY A 92 11.03 -5.45 -6.78
C GLY A 92 9.64 -4.80 -6.79
N ILE A 93 8.59 -5.61 -6.87
CA ILE A 93 7.20 -5.14 -6.82
C ILE A 93 6.85 -4.58 -5.44
N LEU A 94 7.31 -5.21 -4.35
CA LEU A 94 7.12 -4.68 -3.00
C LEU A 94 7.74 -3.28 -2.84
N LEU A 95 8.96 -3.07 -3.38
CA LEU A 95 9.61 -1.76 -3.38
C LEU A 95 8.84 -0.74 -4.21
N LEU A 96 8.35 -1.12 -5.40
CA LEU A 96 7.47 -0.26 -6.21
C LEU A 96 6.20 0.13 -5.44
N LEU A 97 5.64 -0.79 -4.65
CA LEU A 97 4.46 -0.54 -3.83
C LEU A 97 4.75 0.53 -2.77
N ILE A 98 5.89 0.48 -2.11
CA ILE A 98 6.31 1.50 -1.14
C ILE A 98 6.48 2.85 -1.82
N ILE A 99 7.15 2.89 -2.97
CA ILE A 99 7.36 4.13 -3.74
C ILE A 99 6.00 4.73 -4.12
N ASN A 100 5.08 3.91 -4.62
CA ASN A 100 3.73 4.34 -4.99
C ASN A 100 2.94 4.87 -3.79
N ALA A 101 3.01 4.18 -2.64
CA ALA A 101 2.35 4.60 -1.41
C ALA A 101 2.92 5.91 -0.84
N LEU A 102 4.24 6.12 -0.91
CA LEU A 102 4.89 7.37 -0.50
C LEU A 102 4.49 8.54 -1.41
N SER A 103 4.42 8.30 -2.72
CA SER A 103 3.90 9.27 -3.69
C SER A 103 2.47 9.67 -3.36
N PHE A 104 1.60 8.70 -3.04
CA PHE A 104 0.22 8.97 -2.64
C PHE A 104 0.14 9.87 -1.39
N ARG A 105 0.97 9.60 -0.37
CA ARG A 105 1.00 10.36 0.88
C ARG A 105 1.42 11.81 0.68
N ARG A 106 2.40 12.06 -0.20
CA ARG A 106 2.82 13.43 -0.57
C ARG A 106 1.71 14.21 -1.25
N ILE A 107 0.96 13.57 -2.15
CA ILE A 107 -0.14 14.22 -2.87
C ILE A 107 -1.32 14.48 -1.92
N LEU A 108 -1.62 13.55 -0.99
CA LEU A 108 -2.64 13.75 0.02
C LEU A 108 -2.30 14.96 0.93
N GLY A 109 -1.03 15.13 1.31
CA GLY A 109 -0.58 16.31 2.06
C GLY A 109 -0.77 17.63 1.31
N LYS A 110 -0.58 17.64 -0.01
CA LYS A 110 -0.81 18.83 -0.86
C LYS A 110 -2.29 19.21 -0.96
N ARG A 111 -3.22 18.24 -0.85
CA ARG A 111 -4.68 18.50 -0.89
C ARG A 111 -5.18 19.33 0.27
N ILE A 112 -4.60 19.16 1.46
CA ILE A 112 -4.94 19.96 2.64
C ILE A 112 -4.68 21.43 2.36
N HIS A 113 -3.56 21.71 1.70
CA HIS A 113 -3.20 23.06 1.33
C HIS A 113 -4.06 23.60 0.18
N ALA A 114 -4.31 22.79 -0.85
CA ALA A 114 -5.08 23.20 -2.04
C ALA A 114 -6.58 23.40 -1.78
N ARG A 115 -7.21 22.73 -0.80
CA ARG A 115 -8.60 23.07 -0.40
C ARG A 115 -8.69 24.42 0.32
N MET A 116 -7.60 24.92 0.89
CA MET A 116 -7.54 26.26 1.50
C MET A 116 -7.26 27.35 0.46
N THR A 117 -6.59 27.02 -0.65
CA THR A 117 -6.25 27.93 -1.74
C THR A 117 -6.98 27.52 -3.02
N GLN A 118 -8.17 28.08 -3.20
CA GLN A 118 -9.27 27.72 -4.10
C GLN A 118 -8.97 27.62 -5.63
N GLU A 119 -7.71 27.57 -6.09
CA GLU A 119 -7.33 27.75 -7.51
C GLU A 119 -6.78 26.51 -8.24
N GLN A 120 -6.63 25.35 -7.59
CA GLN A 120 -6.08 24.18 -8.29
C GLN A 120 -7.14 23.31 -9.00
N ASN A 121 -6.82 22.87 -10.22
CA ASN A 121 -7.66 22.04 -11.10
C ASN A 121 -7.98 20.67 -10.48
N VAL A 122 -9.02 20.66 -9.63
CA VAL A 122 -9.52 19.56 -8.80
C VAL A 122 -9.67 18.24 -9.58
N GLN A 123 -10.02 18.33 -10.86
CA GLN A 123 -10.29 17.18 -11.71
C GLN A 123 -9.03 16.40 -12.08
N THR A 124 -7.92 17.09 -12.37
CA THR A 124 -6.61 16.46 -12.64
C THR A 124 -6.05 15.78 -11.40
N LEU A 125 -6.31 16.35 -10.22
CA LEU A 125 -5.88 15.81 -8.93
C LEU A 125 -6.69 14.57 -8.53
N ARG A 126 -7.97 14.51 -8.94
CA ARG A 126 -8.81 13.32 -8.74
C ARG A 126 -8.33 12.15 -9.58
N SER A 127 -8.14 12.35 -10.89
CA SER A 127 -7.74 11.28 -11.81
C SER A 127 -6.36 10.71 -11.49
N GLY A 128 -5.37 11.57 -11.20
CA GLY A 128 -4.03 11.13 -10.83
C GLY A 128 -4.01 10.28 -9.55
N MET A 129 -4.86 10.59 -8.57
CA MET A 129 -4.90 9.83 -7.32
C MET A 129 -5.69 8.55 -7.41
N THR A 130 -6.76 8.52 -8.21
CA THR A 130 -7.40 7.24 -8.56
C THR A 130 -6.43 6.32 -9.29
N ALA A 131 -5.61 6.86 -10.21
CA ALA A 131 -4.59 6.06 -10.89
C ALA A 131 -3.57 5.47 -9.91
N VAL A 132 -3.05 6.27 -8.96
CA VAL A 132 -2.09 5.79 -7.95
C VAL A 132 -2.69 4.68 -7.07
N GLN A 133 -3.92 4.84 -6.59
CA GLN A 133 -4.60 3.82 -5.78
C GLN A 133 -4.92 2.56 -6.58
N LEU A 134 -5.34 2.71 -7.84
CA LEU A 134 -5.62 1.58 -8.73
C LEU A 134 -4.33 0.81 -9.03
N THR A 135 -3.24 1.50 -9.37
CA THR A 135 -1.92 0.90 -9.55
C THR A 135 -1.50 0.13 -8.30
N GLN A 136 -1.73 0.67 -7.11
CA GLN A 136 -1.40 -0.03 -5.86
C GLN A 136 -2.16 -1.35 -5.69
N LEU A 137 -3.46 -1.36 -5.99
CA LEU A 137 -4.27 -2.57 -5.95
C LEU A 137 -3.82 -3.61 -7.00
N VAL A 138 -3.48 -3.15 -8.21
CA VAL A 138 -2.93 -4.02 -9.25
C VAL A 138 -1.60 -4.62 -8.80
N LEU A 139 -0.70 -3.84 -8.19
CA LEU A 139 0.57 -4.35 -7.66
C LEU A 139 0.34 -5.38 -6.55
N PHE A 140 -0.59 -5.15 -5.62
CA PHE A 140 -0.95 -6.15 -4.62
C PHE A 140 -1.49 -7.44 -5.25
N LEU A 141 -2.38 -7.33 -6.23
CA LEU A 141 -2.93 -8.47 -6.95
C LEU A 141 -1.82 -9.28 -7.63
N VAL A 142 -0.88 -8.60 -8.30
CA VAL A 142 0.29 -9.24 -8.90
C VAL A 142 1.11 -9.96 -7.83
N ILE A 143 1.42 -9.33 -6.68
CA ILE A 143 2.14 -9.99 -5.58
C ILE A 143 1.43 -11.27 -5.10
N PHE A 144 0.10 -11.24 -5.00
CA PHE A 144 -0.69 -12.42 -4.62
C PHE A 144 -0.61 -13.53 -5.68
N VAL A 145 -0.80 -13.19 -6.96
CA VAL A 145 -0.68 -14.14 -8.07
C VAL A 145 0.71 -14.75 -8.12
N LEU A 146 1.77 -13.95 -8.04
CA LEU A 146 3.16 -14.43 -8.01
C LEU A 146 3.42 -15.32 -6.77
N SER A 147 2.71 -15.09 -5.65
CA SER A 147 2.83 -15.93 -4.45
C SER A 147 2.22 -17.32 -4.62
N VAL A 148 1.20 -17.47 -5.47
CA VAL A 148 0.57 -18.74 -5.80
C VAL A 148 1.37 -19.49 -6.87
N PHE A 149 1.76 -18.81 -7.95
CA PHE A 149 2.27 -19.46 -9.16
C PHE A 149 3.78 -19.78 -9.17
N ARG A 150 4.51 -19.56 -8.06
CA ARG A 150 5.94 -19.94 -7.83
C ARG A 150 6.68 -20.52 -9.05
N PHE A 151 7.18 -19.64 -9.92
CA PHE A 151 7.97 -20.00 -11.12
C PHE A 151 9.47 -19.93 -10.79
N ASN A 152 10.26 -20.80 -11.42
CA ASN A 152 11.72 -20.82 -11.29
C ASN A 152 12.38 -20.54 -12.63
#